data_AF-A0A5C6F439-F1
#
_entry.id   AF-A0A5C6F439-F1
#
_cell.length_a   1.000
_cell.length_b   1.000
_cell.length_c   1.000
_cell.angle_alpha   90.00
_cell.angle_beta   90.00
_cell.angle_gamma   90.00
#
_symmetry.space_group_name_H-M   'P 1'
#
loop_
_entity.id
_entity.type
_entity.pdbx_description
1 polymer ?
#
loop_
_entity_poly.entity_id
_entity_poly.type
_entity_poly.pdbx_seq_one_letter_code
_entity_poly.pdbx_strand_id
1 'polypeptide(L)'
;MLLRSFLRLFSSPTAPKPITSDTQSSVVLYAQLPKTPAKPTAARQRVGPRPLNPAGSHRERLLSMRLEHIRICSPRRCERLLELGIVTAGDLASADPERLASHFSATRKAHRMIQHYRRAIRFAASVPGMMPRDALLLVSIHRRSVRGLAAESAGTLYRDLQRFAESSQGQVLLRGRRLPSTRRLKRWIHECESMASQSAIRTRVA
;
A
#
# COMPACT_ATOMS: atom_id res chain seq x y z
N MET A 1 -52.12 -24.37 -35.55
CA MET A 1 -51.03 -23.39 -35.31
C MET A 1 -49.84 -24.14 -34.76
N LEU A 2 -48.89 -24.55 -35.61
CA LEU A 2 -47.70 -23.83 -36.12
C LEU A 2 -46.52 -23.75 -35.12
N LEU A 3 -45.43 -24.42 -35.54
CA LEU A 3 -43.99 -24.12 -35.37
C LEU A 3 -43.37 -24.06 -33.97
N ARG A 4 -42.31 -24.86 -33.74
CA ARG A 4 -40.89 -24.42 -33.61
C ARG A 4 -39.94 -25.62 -33.90
N SER A 5 -39.38 -25.75 -35.11
CA SER A 5 -37.97 -25.48 -35.49
C SER A 5 -36.93 -25.96 -34.46
N PHE A 6 -36.19 -27.05 -34.69
CA PHE A 6 -35.00 -27.20 -35.56
C PHE A 6 -33.90 -26.16 -35.29
N LEU A 7 -32.79 -26.59 -34.68
CA LEU A 7 -31.43 -26.67 -35.28
C LEU A 7 -30.37 -26.86 -34.18
N ARG A 8 -29.80 -28.08 -34.15
CA ARG A 8 -28.51 -28.36 -33.51
C ARG A 8 -27.42 -27.73 -34.38
N LEU A 9 -26.79 -26.67 -33.89
CA LEU A 9 -25.61 -26.09 -34.52
C LEU A 9 -24.38 -26.90 -34.15
N PHE A 10 -23.82 -27.54 -35.18
CA PHE A 10 -22.51 -28.16 -35.19
C PHE A 10 -21.44 -27.13 -34.82
N SER A 11 -20.64 -27.42 -33.79
CA SER A 11 -19.40 -26.71 -33.52
C SER A 11 -18.25 -27.69 -33.72
N SER A 12 -17.54 -27.54 -34.84
CA SER A 12 -16.36 -28.33 -35.17
C SER A 12 -15.17 -27.87 -34.32
N PRO A 13 -14.44 -28.75 -33.63
CA PRO A 13 -13.23 -28.36 -32.91
C PRO A 13 -12.12 -28.05 -33.92
N THR A 14 -11.66 -26.79 -33.95
CA THR A 14 -10.51 -26.37 -34.75
C THR A 14 -9.23 -26.80 -34.03
N ALA A 15 -8.38 -27.58 -34.70
CA ALA A 15 -7.07 -27.97 -34.18
C ALA A 15 -6.13 -26.74 -34.07
N PRO A 16 -5.28 -26.67 -33.02
CA PRO A 16 -4.33 -25.58 -32.86
C PRO A 16 -3.20 -25.66 -33.90
N LYS A 17 -2.86 -24.51 -34.49
CA LYS A 17 -1.73 -24.38 -35.44
C LYS A 17 -0.40 -24.57 -34.70
N PRO A 18 0.56 -25.34 -35.24
CA PRO A 18 1.87 -25.49 -34.64
C PRO A 18 2.66 -24.17 -34.73
N ILE A 19 3.28 -23.78 -33.62
CA ILE A 19 4.26 -22.70 -33.56
C ILE A 19 5.58 -23.29 -34.08
N THR A 20 5.99 -22.92 -35.27
CA THR A 20 7.35 -23.15 -35.76
C THR A 20 8.30 -22.33 -34.92
N SER A 21 9.04 -23.02 -34.04
CA SER A 21 10.20 -22.47 -33.35
C SER A 21 11.37 -22.44 -34.34
N ASP A 22 11.37 -21.44 -35.23
CA ASP A 22 12.58 -21.12 -35.98
C ASP A 22 13.52 -20.31 -35.11
N THR A 23 14.77 -20.75 -35.12
CA THR A 23 15.83 -20.31 -34.22
C THR A 23 16.55 -19.13 -34.90
N GLN A 24 17.07 -18.22 -34.10
CA GLN A 24 18.05 -17.19 -34.50
C GLN A 24 17.51 -15.93 -35.19
N SER A 25 17.00 -14.99 -34.39
CA SER A 25 17.33 -13.57 -34.56
C SER A 25 16.87 -12.78 -33.34
N SER A 26 17.73 -12.70 -32.33
CA SER A 26 17.60 -11.70 -31.26
C SER A 26 17.86 -10.31 -31.85
N VAL A 27 16.83 -9.69 -32.43
CA VAL A 27 16.91 -8.31 -32.90
C VAL A 27 16.83 -7.40 -31.68
N VAL A 28 17.98 -6.94 -31.20
CA VAL A 28 18.04 -5.90 -30.16
C VAL A 28 17.81 -4.55 -30.83
N LEU A 29 16.58 -4.05 -30.76
CA LEU A 29 16.22 -2.69 -31.18
C LEU A 29 16.75 -1.68 -30.16
N TYR A 30 17.97 -1.18 -30.38
CA TYR A 30 18.43 0.04 -29.70
C TYR A 30 17.84 1.26 -30.41
N ALA A 31 16.83 1.89 -29.82
CA ALA A 31 16.39 3.20 -30.22
C ALA A 31 17.47 4.23 -29.84
N GLN A 32 18.27 4.66 -30.82
CA GLN A 32 19.19 5.78 -30.65
C GLN A 32 18.38 7.09 -30.67
N LEU A 33 18.28 7.75 -29.52
CA LEU A 33 17.65 9.06 -29.40
C LEU A 33 18.71 10.15 -29.70
N PRO A 34 18.47 11.08 -30.64
CA PRO A 34 19.42 12.15 -30.93
C PRO A 34 19.55 13.10 -29.73
N LYS A 35 20.80 13.37 -29.34
CA LYS A 35 21.17 14.22 -28.22
C LYS A 35 21.19 15.69 -28.66
N THR A 36 20.09 16.41 -28.48
CA THR A 36 20.03 17.86 -28.69
C THR A 36 20.68 18.61 -27.51
N PRO A 37 21.55 19.61 -27.73
CA PRO A 37 22.09 20.42 -26.65
C PRO A 37 21.02 21.41 -26.14
N ALA A 38 20.55 21.20 -24.91
CA ALA A 38 19.62 22.11 -24.24
C ALA A 38 20.35 23.32 -23.64
N LYS A 39 19.88 24.52 -23.99
CA LYS A 39 20.31 25.84 -23.51
C LYS A 39 20.00 25.98 -22.00
N PRO A 40 20.86 26.62 -21.17
CA PRO A 40 20.64 26.71 -19.74
C PRO A 40 19.60 27.80 -19.42
N THR A 41 18.41 27.39 -18.96
CA THR A 41 17.39 28.30 -18.43
C THR A 41 17.30 28.14 -16.91
N ALA A 42 17.48 29.28 -16.23
CA ALA A 42 17.30 29.58 -14.81
C ALA A 42 16.81 28.46 -13.87
N ALA A 43 17.66 28.17 -12.87
CA ALA A 43 17.47 27.19 -11.82
C ALA A 43 16.25 27.51 -10.93
N ARG A 44 15.10 26.95 -11.27
CA ARG A 44 14.06 26.66 -10.29
C ARG A 44 14.50 25.38 -9.58
N GLN A 45 14.82 25.46 -8.28
CA GLN A 45 15.17 24.31 -7.45
C GLN A 45 14.01 23.30 -7.43
N ARG A 46 13.98 22.40 -8.41
CA ARG A 46 13.21 21.17 -8.35
C ARG A 46 13.96 20.29 -7.38
N VAL A 47 13.38 20.06 -6.21
CA VAL A 47 13.74 18.93 -5.35
C VAL A 47 13.46 17.68 -6.19
N GLY A 48 14.47 17.22 -6.92
CA GLY A 48 14.39 16.01 -7.72
C GLY A 48 14.12 14.81 -6.81
N PRO A 49 13.52 13.73 -7.32
CA PRO A 49 13.36 12.50 -6.54
C PRO A 49 14.75 12.03 -6.09
N ARG A 50 14.98 12.07 -4.77
CA ARG A 50 16.20 11.53 -4.16
C ARG A 50 16.33 10.05 -4.59
N PRO A 51 17.48 9.60 -5.12
CA PRO A 51 17.64 8.20 -5.48
C PRO A 51 17.40 7.33 -4.24
N LEU A 52 16.43 6.42 -4.36
CA LEU A 52 16.09 5.46 -3.30
C LEU A 52 17.26 4.50 -3.16
N ASN A 53 18.06 4.67 -2.11
CA ASN A 53 19.12 3.73 -1.79
C ASN A 53 18.46 2.39 -1.37
N PRO A 54 18.59 1.30 -2.13
CA PRO A 54 17.84 0.06 -1.87
C PRO A 54 18.25 -0.64 -0.57
N ALA A 55 19.40 -0.27 0.00
CA ALA A 55 19.95 -0.80 1.25
C ALA A 55 19.37 -0.15 2.53
N GLY A 56 18.44 0.79 2.41
CA GLY A 56 17.84 1.45 3.58
C GLY A 56 17.02 0.51 4.47
N SER A 57 16.93 0.85 5.76
CA SER A 57 16.09 0.13 6.72
C SER A 57 14.64 0.05 6.24
N HIS A 58 13.87 -0.96 6.70
CA HIS A 58 12.45 -1.08 6.33
C HIS A 58 11.69 0.24 6.56
N ARG A 59 11.98 0.90 7.68
CA ARG A 59 11.43 2.18 8.07
C ARG A 59 11.73 3.27 7.05
N GLU A 60 13.00 3.48 6.69
CA GLU A 60 13.40 4.49 5.71
C GLU A 60 12.69 4.28 4.37
N ARG A 61 12.70 3.03 3.89
CA ARG A 61 12.04 2.68 2.63
C ARG A 61 10.56 3.03 2.69
N LEU A 62 9.85 2.58 3.72
CA LEU A 62 8.41 2.81 3.87
C LEU A 62 8.08 4.31 3.96
N LEU A 63 8.84 5.10 4.72
CA LEU A 63 8.61 6.53 4.86
C LEU A 63 8.91 7.30 3.57
N SER A 64 9.86 6.85 2.76
CA SER A 64 10.15 7.45 1.45
C SER A 64 9.11 7.11 0.36
N MET A 65 8.21 6.15 0.60
CA MET A 65 7.21 5.76 -0.40
C MET A 65 6.21 6.88 -0.67
N ARG A 66 5.88 7.09 -1.95
CA ARG A 66 4.81 7.99 -2.38
C ARG A 66 3.45 7.55 -1.88
N LEU A 67 2.55 8.50 -1.59
CA LEU A 67 1.21 8.21 -1.08
C LEU A 67 0.38 7.30 -1.99
N GLU A 68 0.54 7.44 -3.30
CA GLU A 68 -0.11 6.60 -4.32
C GLU A 68 0.26 5.11 -4.17
N HIS A 69 1.53 4.82 -3.84
CA HIS A 69 2.04 3.45 -3.73
C HIS A 69 1.65 2.76 -2.43
N ILE A 70 1.55 3.50 -1.32
CA ILE A 70 1.14 2.91 -0.04
C ILE A 70 -0.36 2.57 0.00
N ARG A 71 -1.16 3.15 -0.90
CA ARG A 71 -2.61 2.90 -1.07
C ARG A 71 -3.42 3.03 0.23
N ILE A 72 -3.10 4.06 1.03
CA ILE A 72 -3.76 4.39 2.30
C ILE A 72 -5.01 5.27 2.12
N CYS A 73 -5.03 6.09 1.06
CA CYS A 73 -6.11 7.02 0.69
C CYS A 73 -6.73 6.65 -0.67
N SER A 74 -7.79 7.36 -1.10
CA SER A 74 -8.29 7.32 -2.48
C SER A 74 -7.41 8.14 -3.41
N PRO A 75 -7.31 7.82 -4.71
CA PRO A 75 -6.52 8.60 -5.67
C PRO A 75 -6.80 10.10 -5.56
N ARG A 76 -8.08 10.51 -5.65
CA ARG A 76 -8.52 11.90 -5.43
C ARG A 76 -8.05 12.53 -4.12
N ARG A 77 -7.98 11.74 -3.04
CA ARG A 77 -7.51 12.24 -1.74
C ARG A 77 -6.00 12.34 -1.70
N CYS A 78 -5.30 11.42 -2.37
CA CYS A 78 -3.85 11.47 -2.45
C CYS A 78 -3.42 12.66 -3.36
N GLU A 79 -4.15 12.96 -4.44
CA GLU A 79 -4.00 14.20 -5.24
C GLU A 79 -4.19 15.45 -4.37
N ARG A 80 -5.28 15.52 -3.61
CA ARG A 80 -5.53 16.64 -2.69
C ARG A 80 -4.44 16.81 -1.62
N LEU A 81 -3.90 15.71 -1.10
CA LEU A 81 -2.79 15.75 -0.15
C LEU A 81 -1.49 16.24 -0.82
N LEU A 82 -1.27 15.86 -2.08
CA LEU A 82 -0.12 16.30 -2.87
C LEU A 82 -0.18 17.81 -3.18
N GLU A 83 -1.35 18.36 -3.46
CA GLU A 83 -1.56 19.83 -3.57
C GLU A 83 -1.18 20.57 -2.28
N LEU A 84 -1.32 19.92 -1.12
CA LEU A 84 -0.95 20.46 0.19
C LEU A 84 0.50 20.16 0.58
N GLY A 85 1.33 19.70 -0.37
CA GLY A 85 2.75 19.41 -0.16
C GLY A 85 3.05 18.07 0.49
N ILE A 86 2.06 17.18 0.67
CA ILE A 86 2.27 15.86 1.26
C ILE A 86 2.47 14.83 0.14
N VAL A 87 3.73 14.45 -0.11
CA VAL A 87 4.09 13.56 -1.23
C VAL A 87 4.32 12.13 -0.77
N THR A 88 4.98 11.97 0.38
CA THR A 88 5.44 10.68 0.90
C THR A 88 4.68 10.24 2.15
N ALA A 89 4.84 8.97 2.52
CA ALA A 89 4.35 8.45 3.79
C ALA A 89 4.99 9.17 4.98
N GLY A 90 6.28 9.53 4.88
CA GLY A 90 7.02 10.29 5.88
C GLY A 90 6.46 11.69 6.10
N ASP A 91 6.12 12.39 5.01
CA ASP A 91 5.48 13.71 5.08
C ASP A 91 4.16 13.62 5.83
N LEU A 92 3.31 12.66 5.45
CA LEU A 92 2.00 12.47 6.09
C LEU A 92 2.15 12.06 7.56
N ALA A 93 3.11 11.19 7.88
CA ALA A 93 3.39 10.76 9.26
C ALA A 93 3.86 11.92 10.16
N SER A 94 4.49 12.93 9.59
CA SER A 94 5.09 14.07 10.31
C SER A 94 4.18 15.31 10.31
N ALA A 95 3.27 15.44 9.34
CA ALA A 95 2.36 16.57 9.18
C ALA A 95 1.50 16.87 10.41
N ASP A 96 1.29 18.14 10.72
CA ASP A 96 0.36 18.57 11.77
C ASP A 96 -1.10 18.27 11.35
N PRO A 97 -1.86 17.43 12.08
CA PRO A 97 -3.20 17.02 11.67
C PRO A 97 -4.19 18.15 11.75
N GLU A 98 -4.02 19.10 12.68
CA GLU A 98 -4.93 20.22 12.88
C GLU A 98 -4.80 21.20 11.72
N ARG A 99 -3.55 21.63 11.43
CA ARG A 99 -3.23 22.46 10.26
C ARG A 99 -3.64 21.78 8.96
N LEU A 100 -3.35 20.49 8.79
CA LEU A 100 -3.70 19.80 7.54
C LEU A 100 -5.22 19.65 7.39
N ALA A 101 -5.97 19.45 8.49
CA ALA A 101 -7.42 19.31 8.47
C ALA A 101 -8.16 20.60 8.13
N SER A 102 -7.61 21.78 8.44
CA SER A 102 -8.27 23.07 8.15
C SER A 102 -8.46 23.33 6.65
N HIS A 103 -7.69 22.65 5.79
CA HIS A 103 -7.81 22.71 4.34
C HIS A 103 -8.95 21.85 3.74
N PHE A 104 -9.73 21.17 4.59
CA PHE A 104 -10.86 20.32 4.19
C PHE A 104 -12.17 20.90 4.72
N SER A 105 -13.24 20.80 3.92
CA SER A 105 -14.58 21.30 4.30
C SER A 105 -15.12 20.66 5.58
N ALA A 106 -14.85 19.37 5.80
CA ALA A 106 -15.25 18.65 7.01
C ALA A 106 -14.08 18.49 7.98
N THR A 107 -13.59 19.59 8.56
CA THR A 107 -12.37 19.68 9.39
C THR A 107 -12.28 18.58 10.45
N ARG A 108 -13.32 18.40 11.28
CA ARG A 108 -13.31 17.38 12.36
C ARG A 108 -13.18 15.95 11.82
N LYS A 109 -13.80 15.66 10.66
CA LYS A 109 -13.70 14.34 10.01
C LYS A 109 -12.31 14.16 9.39
N ALA A 110 -11.78 15.20 8.74
CA ALA A 110 -10.44 15.20 8.16
C ALA A 110 -9.38 15.00 9.25
N HIS A 111 -9.46 15.71 10.36
CA HIS A 111 -8.55 15.57 11.50
C HIS A 111 -8.49 14.12 12.01
N ARG A 112 -9.65 13.51 12.28
CA ARG A 112 -9.73 12.09 12.71
C ARG A 112 -9.13 11.13 11.69
N MET A 113 -9.41 11.35 10.41
CA MET A 113 -8.87 10.53 9.32
C MET A 113 -7.35 10.66 9.21
N ILE A 114 -6.81 11.88 9.25
CA ILE A 114 -5.37 12.15 9.18
C ILE A 114 -4.66 11.50 10.36
N GLN A 115 -5.18 11.64 11.58
CA GLN A 115 -4.66 10.94 12.76
C GLN A 115 -4.61 9.43 12.56
N HIS A 116 -5.65 8.86 11.94
CA HIS A 116 -5.70 7.43 11.63
C HIS A 116 -4.61 7.03 10.63
N TYR A 117 -4.41 7.80 9.56
CA TYR A 117 -3.34 7.57 8.58
C TYR A 117 -1.97 7.67 9.21
N ARG A 118 -1.71 8.70 10.01
CA ARG A 118 -0.45 8.88 10.73
C ARG A 118 -0.15 7.69 11.62
N ARG A 119 -1.14 7.22 12.37
CA ARG A 119 -0.99 6.06 13.25
C ARG A 119 -0.68 4.80 12.48
N ALA A 120 -1.38 4.54 11.38
CA ALA A 120 -1.13 3.40 10.51
C ALA A 120 0.27 3.43 9.87
N ILE A 121 0.72 4.60 9.39
CA ILE A 121 2.06 4.74 8.80
C ILE A 121 3.14 4.50 9.86
N ARG A 122 3.01 5.11 11.03
CA ARG A 122 3.97 4.91 12.14
C ARG A 122 4.01 3.46 12.59
N PHE A 123 2.86 2.82 12.68
CA PHE A 123 2.78 1.42 13.07
C PHE A 123 3.43 0.50 12.02
N ALA A 124 3.10 0.68 10.74
CA ALA A 124 3.73 -0.07 9.66
C ALA A 124 5.24 0.15 9.60
N ALA A 125 5.71 1.38 9.80
CA ALA A 125 7.13 1.72 9.81
C ALA A 125 7.91 1.03 10.95
N SER A 126 7.24 0.55 11.99
CA SER A 126 7.84 -0.19 13.09
C SER A 126 7.84 -1.70 12.87
N VAL A 127 6.98 -2.25 11.99
CA VAL A 127 6.84 -3.71 11.81
C VAL A 127 7.34 -4.13 10.43
N PRO A 128 8.51 -4.78 10.33
CA PRO A 128 9.07 -5.21 9.06
C PRO A 128 8.08 -5.96 8.16
N GLY A 129 8.02 -5.56 6.89
CA GLY A 129 7.15 -6.19 5.89
C GLY A 129 5.66 -5.84 6.02
N MET A 130 5.27 -4.95 6.93
CA MET A 130 3.92 -4.39 6.99
C MET A 130 3.80 -3.17 6.07
N MET A 131 2.67 -3.06 5.37
CA MET A 131 2.36 -1.88 4.55
C MET A 131 1.39 -0.96 5.28
N PRO A 132 1.44 0.37 5.08
CA PRO A 132 0.53 1.31 5.77
C PRO A 132 -0.95 1.02 5.54
N ARG A 133 -1.34 0.54 4.35
CA ARG A 133 -2.71 0.08 4.07
C ARG A 133 -3.15 -1.11 4.94
N ASP A 134 -2.22 -2.00 5.27
CA ASP A 134 -2.50 -3.20 6.04
C ASP A 134 -2.57 -2.81 7.53
N ALA A 135 -1.65 -1.95 7.99
CA ALA A 135 -1.71 -1.35 9.32
C ALA A 135 -2.99 -0.54 9.55
N LEU A 136 -3.52 0.12 8.52
CA LEU A 136 -4.77 0.88 8.62
C LEU A 136 -5.98 -0.01 8.96
N LEU A 137 -6.00 -1.25 8.46
CA LEU A 137 -7.00 -2.24 8.85
C LEU A 137 -6.86 -2.60 10.33
N LEU A 138 -5.63 -2.88 10.78
CA LEU A 138 -5.35 -3.22 12.18
C LEU A 138 -5.73 -2.09 13.13
N VAL A 139 -5.39 -0.84 12.80
CA VAL A 139 -5.75 0.32 13.62
C VAL A 139 -7.28 0.49 13.68
N SER A 140 -8.00 0.19 12.60
CA SER A 140 -9.46 0.26 12.54
C SER A 140 -10.13 -0.75 13.48
N ILE A 141 -9.54 -1.94 13.66
CA ILE A 141 -9.97 -2.94 14.66
C ILE A 141 -9.22 -2.80 16.00
N HIS A 142 -8.71 -1.58 16.27
CA HIS A 142 -8.09 -1.19 17.53
C HIS A 142 -6.78 -1.91 17.89
N ARG A 143 -6.09 -2.51 16.92
CA ARG A 143 -4.73 -3.07 17.09
C ARG A 143 -3.71 -2.06 16.58
N ARG A 144 -3.19 -1.25 17.50
CA ARG A 144 -2.50 0.01 17.18
C ARG A 144 -1.07 0.13 17.71
N SER A 145 -0.49 -0.96 18.19
CA SER A 145 0.86 -0.98 18.78
C SER A 145 1.54 -2.32 18.55
N VAL A 146 2.88 -2.31 18.57
CA VAL A 146 3.72 -3.51 18.47
C VAL A 146 3.40 -4.47 19.62
N ARG A 147 3.40 -3.98 20.86
CA ARG A 147 3.05 -4.78 22.05
C ARG A 147 1.64 -5.37 21.96
N GLY A 148 0.66 -4.59 21.49
CA GLY A 148 -0.71 -5.06 21.36
C GLY A 148 -0.84 -6.15 20.31
N LEU A 149 -0.14 -6.03 19.18
CA LEU A 149 -0.15 -7.05 18.13
C LEU A 149 0.63 -8.32 18.51
N ALA A 150 1.71 -8.19 19.29
CA ALA A 150 2.48 -9.34 19.80
C ALA A 150 1.67 -10.27 20.70
N ALA A 151 0.62 -9.76 21.37
CA ALA A 151 -0.24 -10.54 22.25
C ALA A 151 -1.44 -11.18 21.52
N GLU A 152 -1.59 -10.97 20.22
CA GLU A 152 -2.73 -11.43 19.45
C GLU A 152 -2.53 -12.81 18.83
N SER A 153 -3.63 -13.55 18.66
CA SER A 153 -3.61 -14.76 17.84
C SER A 153 -4.01 -14.44 16.40
N ALA A 154 -3.30 -15.01 15.42
CA ALA A 154 -3.61 -14.77 14.01
C ALA A 154 -5.04 -15.20 13.62
N GLY A 155 -5.58 -16.24 14.27
CA GLY A 155 -6.94 -16.73 14.03
C GLY A 155 -8.01 -15.75 14.54
N THR A 156 -7.87 -15.27 15.77
CA THR A 156 -8.77 -14.24 16.34
C THR A 156 -8.70 -12.96 15.53
N LEU A 157 -7.48 -12.51 15.23
CA LEU A 157 -7.26 -11.29 14.45
C LEU A 157 -7.88 -11.37 13.05
N TYR A 158 -7.79 -12.53 12.39
CA TYR A 158 -8.41 -12.71 11.08
C TYR A 158 -9.94 -12.66 11.15
N ARG A 159 -10.56 -13.28 12.17
CA ARG A 159 -12.02 -13.19 12.38
C ARG A 159 -12.48 -11.76 12.63
N ASP A 160 -11.74 -11.00 13.41
CA ASP A 160 -12.05 -9.58 13.66
C ASP A 160 -11.95 -8.75 12.38
N LEU A 161 -10.95 -9.04 11.54
CA LEU A 161 -10.82 -8.41 10.21
C LEU A 161 -11.96 -8.80 9.26
N GLN A 162 -12.46 -10.03 9.31
CA GLN A 162 -13.62 -10.48 8.53
C GLN A 162 -14.88 -9.72 8.95
N ARG A 163 -15.18 -9.68 10.26
CA ARG A 163 -16.31 -8.90 10.80
C ARG A 163 -16.20 -7.42 10.44
N PHE A 164 -14.99 -6.85 10.51
CA PHE A 164 -14.76 -5.48 10.10
C PHE A 164 -15.00 -5.29 8.59
N ALA A 165 -14.57 -6.23 7.74
CA ALA A 165 -14.78 -6.17 6.30
C ALA A 165 -16.26 -6.15 5.89
N GLU A 166 -17.14 -6.75 6.70
CA GLU A 166 -18.59 -6.74 6.50
C GLU A 166 -19.23 -5.40 6.88
N SER A 167 -18.60 -4.62 7.77
CA SER A 167 -19.08 -3.29 8.14
C SER A 167 -19.00 -2.28 6.99
N SER A 168 -19.87 -1.27 7.00
CA SER A 168 -19.85 -0.17 6.02
C SER A 168 -18.50 0.55 5.97
N GLN A 169 -17.87 0.75 7.13
CA GLN A 169 -16.54 1.35 7.21
C GLN A 169 -15.47 0.43 6.59
N GLY A 170 -15.52 -0.87 6.84
CA GLY A 170 -14.57 -1.83 6.29
C GLY A 170 -14.69 -2.00 4.78
N GLN A 171 -15.92 -2.06 4.25
CA GLN A 171 -16.15 -2.10 2.81
C GLN A 171 -15.54 -0.87 2.10
N VAL A 172 -15.76 0.33 2.65
CA VAL A 172 -15.18 1.59 2.14
C VAL A 172 -13.66 1.61 2.23
N LEU A 173 -13.09 1.04 3.30
CA LEU A 173 -11.64 0.99 3.50
C LEU A 173 -10.96 -0.01 2.56
N LEU A 174 -11.57 -1.19 2.38
CA LEU A 174 -11.04 -2.26 1.55
C LEU A 174 -11.16 -1.92 0.08
N ARG A 175 -12.27 -1.34 -0.37
CA ARG A 175 -12.53 -1.02 -1.79
C ARG A 175 -12.33 -2.24 -2.70
N GLY A 176 -12.95 -3.35 -2.31
CA GLY A 176 -12.83 -4.64 -3.01
C GLY A 176 -11.46 -5.32 -2.87
N ARG A 177 -10.51 -4.77 -2.10
CA ARG A 177 -9.25 -5.47 -1.79
C ARG A 177 -9.50 -6.64 -0.85
N ARG A 178 -8.68 -7.68 -1.00
CA ARG A 178 -8.66 -8.83 -0.09
C ARG A 178 -8.03 -8.46 1.25
N LEU A 179 -8.48 -9.13 2.30
CA LEU A 179 -7.85 -9.10 3.61
C LEU A 179 -6.43 -9.70 3.57
N PRO A 180 -5.54 -9.27 4.48
CA PRO A 180 -4.25 -9.93 4.65
C PRO A 180 -4.45 -11.39 5.05
N SER A 181 -3.69 -12.30 4.44
CA SER A 181 -3.77 -13.72 4.77
C SER A 181 -3.28 -14.01 6.18
N THR A 182 -3.79 -15.09 6.78
CA THR A 182 -3.35 -15.59 8.09
C THR A 182 -1.84 -15.79 8.17
N ARG A 183 -1.19 -16.23 7.09
CA ARG A 183 0.28 -16.33 7.00
C ARG A 183 0.98 -14.97 7.18
N ARG A 184 0.46 -13.90 6.58
CA ARG A 184 1.01 -12.55 6.77
C ARG A 184 0.77 -12.04 8.19
N LEU A 185 -0.41 -12.30 8.75
CA LEU A 185 -0.71 -11.96 10.15
C LEU A 185 0.26 -12.64 11.11
N LYS A 186 0.46 -13.96 10.97
CA LYS A 186 1.44 -14.72 11.77
C LYS A 186 2.84 -14.12 11.69
N ARG A 187 3.28 -13.74 10.48
CA ARG A 187 4.59 -13.11 10.30
C ARG A 187 4.68 -11.79 11.05
N TRP A 188 3.69 -10.90 10.93
CA TRP A 188 3.72 -9.62 11.64
C TRP A 188 3.65 -9.78 13.17
N ILE A 189 2.88 -10.75 13.66
CA ILE A 189 2.82 -11.06 15.09
C ILE A 189 4.20 -11.52 15.58
N HIS A 190 4.84 -12.44 14.86
CA HIS A 190 6.18 -12.93 15.18
C HIS A 190 7.26 -11.83 15.18
N GLU A 191 7.21 -10.92 14.21
CA GLU A 191 8.10 -9.73 14.22
C GLU A 191 7.85 -8.88 15.48
N CYS A 192 6.58 -8.66 15.85
CA CYS A 192 6.25 -7.89 17.05
C CYS A 192 6.69 -8.59 18.35
N GLU A 193 6.55 -9.92 18.44
CA GLU A 193 7.03 -10.73 19.56
C GLU A 193 8.56 -10.62 19.70
N SER A 194 9.28 -10.74 18.59
CA SER A 194 10.74 -10.62 18.56
C SER A 194 11.20 -9.25 19.03
N MET A 195 10.53 -8.18 18.59
CA MET A 195 10.81 -6.80 19.03
C MET A 195 10.50 -6.59 20.52
N ALA A 196 9.39 -7.15 21.02
CA ALA A 196 9.00 -7.03 22.43
C ALA A 196 10.02 -7.72 23.35
N SER A 197 10.50 -8.91 22.96
CA SER A 197 11.54 -9.64 23.67
C SER A 197 12.88 -8.88 23.70
N GLN A 198 13.30 -8.31 22.56
CA GLN A 198 14.52 -7.49 22.50
C GLN A 198 14.43 -6.23 23.37
N SER A 199 13.27 -5.57 23.41
CA SER A 199 13.07 -4.41 24.29
C SER A 199 13.17 -4.80 25.76
N ALA A 200 12.58 -5.93 26.16
CA ALA A 200 12.64 -6.41 27.55
C ALA A 200 14.07 -6.74 27.98
N ILE A 201 14.87 -7.32 27.09
CA ILE A 201 16.29 -7.59 27.34
C ILE A 201 17.06 -6.29 27.55
N ARG A 202 16.88 -5.28 26.68
CA ARG A 202 17.57 -3.98 26.82
C ARG A 202 17.23 -3.26 28.13
N THR A 203 15.99 -3.33 28.58
CA THR A 203 15.56 -2.71 29.85
C THR A 203 16.15 -3.39 31.08
N ARG A 204 16.55 -4.67 31.00
CA ARG A 204 17.16 -5.40 32.13
C ARG A 204 18.68 -5.20 32.24
N VAL A 205 19.32 -4.69 31.19
CA VAL A 205 20.78 -4.51 31.12
C VAL A 205 21.20 -3.06 31.45
N ALA A 206 20.24 -2.12 31.45
CA ALA A 206 20.44 -0.73 31.86
C ALA A 206 20.04 -0.54 33.33
#